data_AF-A0A1H4MC29-F1
#
_entry.id   AF-A0A1H4MC29-F1
#
_cell.length_a   1.000
_cell.length_b   1.000
_cell.length_c   1.000
_cell.angle_alpha   90.00
_cell.angle_beta   90.00
_cell.angle_gamma   90.00
#
_symmetry.space_group_name_H-M   'P 1'
#
loop_
_entity.id
_entity.type
_entity.pdbx_description
1 polymer ?
#
loop_
_entity_poly.entity_id
_entity_poly.type
_entity_poly.pdbx_seq_one_letter_code
_entity_poly.pdbx_strand_id
1 'polypeptide(L)'
;MRKVLQTLRTVNGPFKVGSMKKPSNVLRRSLFTGVAVAFGVVFAGYAIPNSTKVLAQQQAPAAARPRGGAPAAGGSQNATGGAAAGPGEGAQAVAADPEHGQAPAGPAARGGLVAYPDRPKAPAAVLERGKANFGVNCAFCHGSDAGGGSVGPNLLRSEVVLQDKDGELIMPIVHGARVEKGMPKIDINDAQVKDIAAWLHSLKVSSRAVMTEKINIVVGNANEGKAAFDRTCGSCHSVSGDLKGFAAKYTDPRAMQQAWMLPGGAGGRGGPGPAGPQVQLHVPPVTATVTASPTQKVTGRLEAIDDFYVSVVTDDGETHRWTRNNGMPKVDIHDPLAEHRALMRKYNDKDIHDITAYLVSLK
;
A
#
# COMPACT_ATOMS: atom_id res chain seq x y z
N MET A 1 -3.34 66.62 -20.92
CA MET A 1 -2.35 67.70 -20.76
C MET A 1 -1.44 67.34 -19.60
N ARG A 2 -0.30 66.71 -19.89
CA ARG A 2 1.07 67.26 -19.75
C ARG A 2 1.54 67.50 -18.29
N LYS A 3 2.59 66.73 -17.96
CA LYS A 3 3.75 67.00 -17.10
C LYS A 3 3.59 66.83 -15.58
N VAL A 4 4.10 65.69 -15.09
CA VAL A 4 5.14 65.67 -14.06
C VAL A 4 6.24 64.72 -14.56
N LEU A 5 7.44 65.27 -14.76
CA LEU A 5 8.64 64.59 -15.26
C LEU A 5 9.60 64.33 -14.09
N GLN A 6 10.36 63.23 -14.23
CA GLN A 6 11.73 62.98 -13.72
C GLN A 6 11.84 62.81 -12.19
N THR A 7 12.43 61.73 -11.67
CA THR A 7 13.79 61.29 -11.96
C THR A 7 14.02 59.88 -11.39
N LEU A 8 14.22 58.86 -12.22
CA LEU A 8 15.00 57.67 -11.87
C LEU A 8 15.60 57.11 -13.17
N ARG A 9 16.88 57.40 -13.38
CA ARG A 9 17.66 56.93 -14.52
C ARG A 9 17.99 55.45 -14.36
N THR A 10 17.72 54.73 -15.43
CA THR A 10 18.25 53.42 -15.83
C THR A 10 19.76 53.31 -15.64
N VAL A 11 20.21 52.21 -15.03
CA VAL A 11 21.58 51.70 -15.16
C VAL A 11 21.49 50.31 -15.80
N ASN A 12 21.44 50.29 -17.14
CA ASN A 12 21.70 49.09 -17.94
C ASN A 12 23.16 49.16 -18.40
N GLY A 13 24.02 48.36 -17.78
CA GLY A 13 25.41 48.14 -18.19
C GLY A 13 25.67 46.64 -18.35
N PRO A 14 26.45 46.21 -19.36
CA PRO A 14 26.55 44.81 -19.76
C PRO A 14 27.40 44.00 -18.77
N PHE A 15 26.86 42.88 -18.28
CA PHE A 15 27.59 41.91 -17.48
C PHE A 15 28.56 41.14 -18.38
N LYS A 16 29.86 41.42 -18.25
CA LYS A 16 30.94 40.71 -18.94
C LYS A 16 31.05 39.28 -18.40
N VAL A 17 30.87 38.31 -19.30
CA VAL A 17 31.17 36.89 -19.06
C VAL A 17 32.69 36.71 -19.04
N GLY A 18 33.24 36.43 -17.86
CA GLY A 18 34.65 36.06 -17.70
C GLY A 18 34.91 34.65 -18.21
N SER A 19 35.63 34.55 -19.32
CA SER A 19 36.15 33.31 -19.89
C SER A 19 37.28 32.76 -19.01
N MET A 20 37.04 31.66 -18.27
CA MET A 20 38.10 30.90 -17.62
C MET A 20 38.73 29.92 -18.62
N LYS A 21 40.00 30.18 -18.93
CA LYS A 21 40.89 29.36 -19.76
C LYS A 21 41.05 27.95 -19.19
N LYS A 22 40.92 26.95 -20.07
CA LYS A 22 41.51 25.61 -19.93
C LYS A 22 43.05 25.72 -19.80
N PRO A 23 43.70 24.92 -18.94
CA PRO A 23 45.08 24.53 -19.16
C PRO A 23 45.14 23.18 -19.89
N SER A 24 45.74 23.19 -21.07
CA SER A 24 46.11 22.02 -21.87
C SER A 24 47.41 21.38 -21.37
N ASN A 25 47.41 20.05 -21.33
CA ASN A 25 48.51 19.08 -21.47
C ASN A 25 49.97 19.59 -21.37
N VAL A 26 50.70 19.09 -20.36
CA VAL A 26 52.15 18.89 -20.46
C VAL A 26 52.48 17.43 -20.12
N LEU A 27 52.96 16.75 -21.14
CA LEU A 27 53.61 15.45 -21.13
C LEU A 27 54.94 15.57 -20.38
N ARG A 28 55.18 14.75 -19.34
CA ARG A 28 56.54 14.43 -18.88
C ARG A 28 56.66 12.93 -18.59
N ARG A 29 57.32 12.24 -19.53
CA ARG A 29 58.08 11.03 -19.29
C ARG A 29 59.16 11.33 -18.25
N SER A 30 59.33 10.48 -17.24
CA SER A 30 60.65 9.99 -16.85
C SER A 30 60.54 8.79 -15.91
N LEU A 31 61.44 7.85 -16.19
CA LEU A 31 61.68 6.58 -15.55
C LEU A 31 61.88 6.73 -14.04
N PHE A 32 61.36 5.80 -13.25
CA PHE A 32 62.04 5.36 -12.03
C PHE A 32 62.00 3.84 -11.90
N THR A 33 63.19 3.35 -11.61
CA THR A 33 63.70 2.00 -11.44
C THR A 33 62.97 1.26 -10.33
N GLY A 34 62.82 -0.05 -10.49
CA GLY A 34 61.91 -0.86 -9.69
C GLY A 34 62.42 -1.30 -8.32
N VAL A 35 61.49 -1.90 -7.58
CA VAL A 35 61.71 -3.04 -6.68
C VAL A 35 60.47 -3.93 -6.83
N ALA A 36 60.66 -5.12 -7.40
CA ALA A 36 59.66 -6.16 -7.47
C ALA A 36 59.67 -6.96 -6.16
N VAL A 37 58.54 -6.98 -5.44
CA VAL A 37 58.30 -7.96 -4.37
C VAL A 37 57.33 -8.98 -4.95
N ALA A 38 57.87 -10.17 -5.23
CA ALA A 38 57.09 -11.35 -5.59
C ALA A 38 56.48 -11.94 -4.32
N PHE A 39 55.15 -12.12 -4.30
CA PHE A 39 54.52 -13.11 -3.44
C PHE A 39 53.87 -14.17 -4.33
N GLY A 40 54.44 -15.37 -4.23
CA GLY A 40 54.05 -16.55 -4.98
C GLY A 40 52.66 -17.05 -4.61
N VAL A 41 51.95 -17.49 -5.63
CA VAL A 41 50.72 -18.25 -5.56
C VAL A 41 51.04 -19.67 -5.06
N VAL A 42 50.43 -20.07 -3.96
CA VAL A 42 50.37 -21.48 -3.54
C VAL A 42 48.98 -22.00 -3.85
N PHE A 43 48.87 -22.79 -4.91
CA PHE A 43 47.71 -23.65 -5.17
C PHE A 43 47.79 -24.86 -4.23
N ALA A 44 47.00 -24.85 -3.15
CA ALA A 44 46.66 -26.06 -2.42
C ALA A 44 45.41 -26.67 -3.07
N GLY A 45 45.61 -27.72 -3.88
CA GLY A 45 44.52 -28.58 -4.31
C GLY A 45 43.90 -29.27 -3.10
N TYR A 46 42.59 -29.13 -2.94
CA TYR A 46 41.83 -30.01 -2.05
C TYR A 46 40.74 -30.70 -2.87
N ALA A 47 40.86 -32.01 -2.91
CA ALA A 47 39.96 -32.91 -3.60
C ALA A 47 38.60 -32.96 -2.90
N ILE A 48 37.58 -33.11 -3.73
CA ILE A 48 36.17 -33.34 -3.41
C ILE A 48 36.02 -34.77 -2.85
N PRO A 49 35.41 -34.96 -1.66
CA PRO A 49 34.81 -36.24 -1.30
C PRO A 49 33.32 -36.24 -1.63
N ASN A 50 32.95 -37.27 -2.40
CA ASN A 50 31.62 -37.71 -2.74
C ASN A 50 30.68 -37.92 -1.54
N SER A 51 29.39 -37.69 -1.80
CA SER A 51 28.24 -38.49 -1.33
C SER A 51 28.01 -38.62 0.17
N THR A 52 27.18 -37.73 0.74
CA THR A 52 26.36 -38.06 1.90
C THR A 52 24.90 -38.30 1.47
N LYS A 53 24.48 -39.56 1.59
CA LYS A 53 23.09 -40.00 1.48
C LYS A 53 22.27 -39.30 2.56
N VAL A 54 21.26 -38.52 2.16
CA VAL A 54 20.20 -38.11 3.09
C VAL A 54 19.29 -39.32 3.30
N LEU A 55 19.42 -39.92 4.48
CA LEU A 55 18.50 -40.94 4.97
C LEU A 55 17.11 -40.33 5.12
N ALA A 56 16.13 -40.98 4.50
CA ALA A 56 14.72 -40.74 4.71
C ALA A 56 14.37 -40.96 6.19
N GLN A 57 13.92 -39.91 6.87
CA GLN A 57 13.26 -40.04 8.16
C GLN A 57 11.75 -39.95 7.91
N GLN A 58 11.12 -41.12 7.82
CA GLN A 58 9.68 -41.28 7.84
C GLN A 58 9.16 -40.77 9.20
N GLN A 59 8.30 -39.75 9.18
CA GLN A 59 7.43 -39.41 10.30
C GLN A 59 5.99 -39.82 9.95
N ALA A 60 5.42 -40.61 10.86
CA ALA A 60 4.11 -41.22 10.78
C ALA A 60 2.95 -40.21 10.67
N PRO A 61 1.80 -40.59 10.09
CA PRO A 61 0.69 -39.69 9.82
C PRO A 61 0.00 -39.22 11.10
N ALA A 62 -0.16 -37.90 11.23
CA ALA A 62 -1.00 -37.28 12.25
C ALA A 62 -2.48 -37.64 12.02
N ALA A 63 -3.12 -38.14 13.08
CA ALA A 63 -4.50 -38.59 13.09
C ALA A 63 -5.48 -37.47 12.68
N ALA A 64 -6.38 -37.82 11.76
CA ALA A 64 -7.47 -36.99 11.29
C ALA A 64 -8.46 -36.65 12.41
N ARG A 65 -8.71 -35.36 12.62
CA ARG A 65 -9.87 -34.88 13.39
C ARG A 65 -11.09 -34.86 12.48
N PRO A 66 -12.24 -35.45 12.87
CA PRO A 66 -13.43 -35.47 12.03
C PRO A 66 -14.03 -34.06 11.88
N ARG A 67 -14.33 -33.70 10.63
CA ARG A 67 -15.12 -32.51 10.27
C ARG A 67 -16.57 -32.76 10.68
N GLY A 68 -16.99 -32.18 11.81
CA GLY A 68 -18.38 -32.12 12.21
C GLY A 68 -19.17 -31.19 11.28
N GLY A 69 -20.28 -31.71 10.75
CA GLY A 69 -21.17 -31.02 9.84
C GLY A 69 -21.90 -29.82 10.48
N ALA A 70 -22.38 -28.95 9.60
CA ALA A 70 -23.27 -27.85 9.95
C ALA A 70 -24.59 -28.37 10.54
N PRO A 71 -25.12 -27.76 11.61
CA PRO A 71 -26.53 -27.88 11.93
C PRO A 71 -27.31 -26.66 11.41
N ALA A 72 -28.53 -26.98 11.01
CA ALA A 72 -29.56 -26.12 10.45
C ALA A 72 -30.10 -25.10 11.47
N ALA A 73 -30.84 -24.13 10.92
CA ALA A 73 -31.63 -23.15 11.63
C ALA A 73 -32.65 -23.77 12.62
N GLY A 74 -32.81 -23.15 13.78
CA GLY A 74 -34.00 -23.31 14.62
C GLY A 74 -33.78 -23.02 16.11
N GLY A 75 -34.63 -22.16 16.68
CA GLY A 75 -35.02 -22.23 18.09
C GLY A 75 -34.36 -21.26 19.06
N SER A 76 -35.07 -20.18 19.38
CA SER A 76 -34.79 -19.34 20.55
C SER A 76 -35.05 -20.11 21.84
N GLN A 77 -34.13 -20.06 22.82
CA GLN A 77 -34.45 -20.26 24.22
C GLN A 77 -33.60 -19.34 25.10
N ASN A 78 -34.29 -18.65 25.99
CA ASN A 78 -33.81 -17.66 26.93
C ASN A 78 -33.72 -18.34 28.31
N ALA A 79 -32.56 -18.29 28.99
CA ALA A 79 -32.35 -18.59 30.42
C ALA A 79 -30.90 -18.18 30.79
N THR A 80 -30.65 -17.05 31.46
CA THR A 80 -30.62 -16.78 32.93
C THR A 80 -29.52 -17.49 33.75
N GLY A 81 -28.63 -16.68 34.38
CA GLY A 81 -27.75 -16.99 35.55
C GLY A 81 -26.37 -17.60 35.19
N GLY A 82 -25.19 -17.03 35.52
CA GLY A 82 -24.61 -16.72 36.84
C GLY A 82 -23.83 -17.96 37.37
N ALA A 83 -22.58 -18.01 37.84
CA ALA A 83 -21.58 -17.08 38.38
C ALA A 83 -20.17 -17.76 38.26
N ALA A 84 -19.04 -17.04 38.36
CA ALA A 84 -18.28 -16.96 39.63
C ALA A 84 -17.34 -15.72 39.68
N ALA A 85 -17.41 -15.02 40.81
CA ALA A 85 -16.57 -13.91 41.29
C ALA A 85 -15.24 -14.43 41.92
N GLY A 86 -14.26 -13.62 42.34
CA GLY A 86 -14.21 -12.17 42.69
C GLY A 86 -12.75 -11.73 43.02
N PRO A 87 -12.45 -10.89 44.03
CA PRO A 87 -13.25 -9.85 44.71
C PRO A 87 -12.54 -8.45 44.74
N GLY A 88 -13.28 -7.38 45.08
CA GLY A 88 -12.72 -6.06 45.41
C GLY A 88 -13.71 -4.89 45.29
N GLU A 89 -14.57 -4.75 46.30
CA GLU A 89 -15.40 -3.62 46.76
C GLU A 89 -15.70 -2.39 45.87
N GLY A 90 -17.01 -2.15 45.64
CA GLY A 90 -17.63 -0.88 45.99
C GLY A 90 -18.04 0.09 44.86
N ALA A 91 -19.20 -0.14 44.23
CA ALA A 91 -20.08 0.94 43.76
C ALA A 91 -21.50 0.41 43.54
N GLN A 92 -22.46 0.90 44.31
CA GLN A 92 -23.88 0.59 44.20
C GLN A 92 -24.46 1.22 42.93
N ALA A 93 -25.17 0.43 42.13
CA ALA A 93 -25.96 0.92 41.02
C ALA A 93 -27.23 1.60 41.56
N VAL A 94 -27.39 2.89 41.25
CA VAL A 94 -28.67 3.60 41.42
C VAL A 94 -29.66 3.11 40.36
N ALA A 95 -30.88 2.80 40.79
CA ALA A 95 -31.97 2.34 39.96
C ALA A 95 -32.42 3.41 38.95
N ALA A 96 -32.81 2.97 37.75
CA ALA A 96 -33.30 3.83 36.68
C ALA A 96 -34.71 4.38 37.00
N ASP A 97 -34.89 5.66 36.74
CA ASP A 97 -36.15 6.42 36.85
C ASP A 97 -37.13 6.04 35.72
N PRO A 98 -38.44 5.80 35.95
CA PRO A 98 -39.36 5.22 34.96
C PRO A 98 -39.91 6.20 33.90
N GLU A 99 -39.57 7.49 33.91
CA GLU A 99 -40.29 8.51 33.12
C GLU A 99 -39.61 8.96 31.81
N HIS A 100 -39.06 8.05 31.01
CA HIS A 100 -38.64 8.40 29.63
C HIS A 100 -39.35 7.50 28.62
N GLY A 101 -40.37 8.08 27.98
CA GLY A 101 -41.28 7.42 27.06
C GLY A 101 -40.62 6.72 25.88
N GLN A 102 -41.14 5.54 25.57
CA GLN A 102 -40.78 4.69 24.44
C GLN A 102 -40.93 5.46 23.12
N ALA A 103 -39.83 5.71 22.40
CA ALA A 103 -39.89 6.08 20.99
C ALA A 103 -40.32 4.84 20.16
N PRO A 104 -41.17 5.00 19.13
CA PRO A 104 -41.66 3.87 18.35
C PRO A 104 -40.51 3.23 17.56
N ALA A 105 -40.40 1.91 17.65
CA ALA A 105 -39.40 1.13 16.95
C ALA A 105 -39.67 1.13 15.43
N GLY A 106 -38.85 1.88 14.68
CA GLY A 106 -38.71 1.69 13.24
C GLY A 106 -37.98 0.37 12.93
N PRO A 107 -38.13 -0.18 11.71
CA PRO A 107 -37.57 -1.49 11.36
C PRO A 107 -36.05 -1.48 11.51
N ALA A 108 -35.54 -2.43 12.30
CA ALA A 108 -34.13 -2.59 12.59
C ALA A 108 -33.33 -2.80 11.29
N ALA A 109 -32.57 -1.78 10.89
CA ALA A 109 -31.56 -1.93 9.85
C ALA A 109 -30.46 -2.85 10.39
N ARG A 110 -30.22 -3.94 9.65
CA ARG A 110 -29.12 -4.88 9.88
C ARG A 110 -27.81 -4.11 10.06
N GLY A 111 -27.09 -4.39 11.14
CA GLY A 111 -25.83 -3.74 11.52
C GLY A 111 -24.83 -3.73 10.37
N GLY A 112 -24.73 -2.58 9.69
CA GLY A 112 -23.56 -2.20 8.92
C GLY A 112 -22.52 -1.59 9.86
N LEU A 113 -21.26 -1.53 9.39
CA LEU A 113 -20.24 -0.66 9.96
C LEU A 113 -20.89 0.68 10.31
N VAL A 114 -20.70 1.19 11.54
CA VAL A 114 -21.27 2.46 11.98
C VAL A 114 -21.03 3.47 10.88
N ALA A 115 -22.10 3.79 10.13
CA ALA A 115 -22.01 4.80 9.11
C ALA A 115 -21.61 6.07 9.87
N TYR A 116 -20.52 6.71 9.44
CA TYR A 116 -20.20 8.04 9.92
C TYR A 116 -21.49 8.86 9.88
N PRO A 117 -21.87 9.56 10.96
CA PRO A 117 -23.15 10.24 11.02
C PRO A 117 -23.30 11.10 9.77
N ASP A 118 -24.29 10.77 8.93
CA ASP A 118 -24.59 11.57 7.75
C ASP A 118 -25.17 12.88 8.25
N ARG A 119 -24.40 13.96 8.09
CA ARG A 119 -24.72 15.28 8.63
C ARG A 119 -25.01 16.22 7.48
N PRO A 120 -26.08 17.03 7.57
CA PRO A 120 -26.33 18.09 6.61
C PRO A 120 -25.09 18.97 6.47
N LYS A 121 -24.59 19.12 5.25
CA LYS A 121 -23.40 19.91 5.00
C LYS A 121 -23.70 21.40 5.26
N ALA A 122 -22.91 22.03 6.11
CA ALA A 122 -23.01 23.46 6.37
C ALA A 122 -22.77 24.28 5.08
N PRO A 123 -23.28 25.53 5.01
CA PRO A 123 -23.08 26.41 3.86
C PRO A 123 -21.59 26.57 3.51
N ALA A 124 -21.26 26.66 2.22
CA ALA A 124 -19.86 26.74 1.77
C ALA A 124 -19.06 27.86 2.46
N ALA A 125 -19.68 29.03 2.68
CA ALA A 125 -19.03 30.13 3.38
C ALA A 125 -18.66 29.81 4.85
N VAL A 126 -19.47 29.00 5.54
CA VAL A 126 -19.17 28.52 6.91
C VAL A 126 -17.98 27.57 6.87
N LEU A 127 -17.96 26.64 5.90
CA LEU A 127 -16.88 25.68 5.76
C LEU A 127 -15.54 26.33 5.41
N GLU A 128 -15.54 27.34 4.53
CA GLU A 128 -14.31 28.07 4.18
C GLU A 128 -13.77 28.88 5.37
N ARG A 129 -14.64 29.54 6.15
CA ARG A 129 -14.22 30.21 7.40
C ARG A 129 -13.72 29.21 8.44
N GLY A 130 -14.42 28.09 8.61
CA GLY A 130 -14.03 27.01 9.51
C GLY A 130 -12.65 26.46 9.19
N LYS A 131 -12.40 26.19 7.89
CA LYS A 131 -11.10 25.76 7.39
C LYS A 131 -10.01 26.79 7.64
N ALA A 132 -10.28 28.07 7.39
CA ALA A 132 -9.32 29.14 7.62
C ALA A 132 -8.97 29.28 9.12
N ASN A 133 -9.99 29.28 9.99
CA ASN A 133 -9.82 29.33 11.44
C ASN A 133 -9.04 28.11 11.94
N PHE A 134 -9.34 26.91 11.45
CA PHE A 134 -8.59 25.70 11.78
C PHE A 134 -7.14 25.77 11.31
N GLY A 135 -6.89 26.27 10.10
CA GLY A 135 -5.56 26.44 9.54
C GLY A 135 -4.65 27.33 10.38
N VAL A 136 -5.19 28.41 10.93
CA VAL A 136 -4.44 29.35 11.78
C VAL A 136 -4.21 28.80 13.19
N ASN A 137 -5.21 28.13 13.77
CA ASN A 137 -5.22 27.86 15.21
C ASN A 137 -4.93 26.39 15.60
N CYS A 138 -5.16 25.43 14.70
CA CYS A 138 -5.22 24.02 15.06
C CYS A 138 -4.31 23.13 14.19
N ALA A 139 -4.08 23.52 12.93
CA ALA A 139 -3.38 22.70 11.95
C ALA A 139 -1.93 22.38 12.33
N PHE A 140 -1.25 23.26 13.08
CA PHE A 140 0.12 23.03 13.53
C PHE A 140 0.24 21.74 14.37
N CYS A 141 -0.72 21.48 15.25
CA CYS A 141 -0.71 20.29 16.09
C CYS A 141 -1.45 19.11 15.42
N HIS A 142 -2.61 19.37 14.83
CA HIS A 142 -3.54 18.32 14.38
C HIS A 142 -3.43 17.99 12.88
N GLY A 143 -2.46 18.56 12.18
CA GLY A 143 -2.30 18.42 10.72
C GLY A 143 -3.28 19.32 9.95
N SER A 144 -2.92 19.74 8.74
CA SER A 144 -3.75 20.62 7.90
C SER A 144 -5.05 19.97 7.43
N ASP A 145 -5.13 18.64 7.45
CA ASP A 145 -6.30 17.84 7.13
C ASP A 145 -7.04 17.34 8.38
N ALA A 146 -6.65 17.79 9.58
CA ALA A 146 -7.12 17.29 10.87
C ALA A 146 -6.86 15.78 11.12
N GLY A 147 -6.03 15.16 10.28
CA GLY A 147 -5.67 13.74 10.29
C GLY A 147 -4.62 13.37 11.33
N GLY A 148 -4.15 14.33 12.13
CA GLY A 148 -3.13 14.16 13.16
C GLY A 148 -1.75 14.61 12.68
N GLY A 149 -0.92 15.04 13.64
CA GLY A 149 0.46 15.45 13.41
C GLY A 149 1.42 14.81 14.42
N SER A 150 2.68 15.26 14.44
CA SER A 150 3.68 14.82 15.42
C SER A 150 3.38 15.30 16.85
N VAL A 151 2.49 16.30 17.00
CA VAL A 151 2.17 16.94 18.27
C VAL A 151 0.75 16.63 18.75
N GLY A 152 -0.24 16.72 17.86
CA GLY A 152 -1.66 16.55 18.20
C GLY A 152 -2.30 15.31 17.57
N PRO A 153 -3.29 14.68 18.23
CA PRO A 153 -3.96 13.49 17.74
C PRO A 153 -4.79 13.75 16.47
N ASN A 154 -5.14 12.68 15.77
CA ASN A 154 -6.09 12.69 14.66
C ASN A 154 -7.50 13.05 15.16
N LEU A 155 -8.00 14.22 14.76
CA LEU A 155 -9.32 14.71 15.18
C LEU A 155 -10.46 13.99 14.45
N LEU A 156 -10.23 13.51 13.22
CA LEU A 156 -11.21 12.74 12.44
C LEU A 156 -11.56 11.38 13.08
N ARG A 157 -10.73 10.90 14.01
CA ARG A 157 -10.96 9.68 14.81
C ARG A 157 -11.24 9.97 16.28
N SER A 158 -11.38 11.24 16.65
CA SER A 158 -11.66 11.61 18.04
C SER A 158 -13.12 11.34 18.36
N GLU A 159 -13.39 10.55 19.40
CA GLU A 159 -14.75 10.31 19.88
C GLU A 159 -15.51 11.61 20.14
N VAL A 160 -14.81 12.63 20.66
CA VAL A 160 -15.40 13.96 20.88
C VAL A 160 -15.93 14.55 19.58
N VAL A 161 -15.12 14.57 18.52
CA VAL A 161 -15.51 15.15 17.22
C VAL A 161 -16.58 14.28 16.54
N LEU A 162 -16.56 12.97 16.76
CA LEU A 162 -17.57 12.05 16.23
C LEU A 162 -18.93 12.20 16.93
N GLN A 163 -18.95 12.57 18.21
CA GLN A 163 -20.16 12.78 19.00
C GLN A 163 -20.67 14.23 18.98
N ASP A 164 -19.78 15.19 18.75
CA ASP A 164 -20.08 16.62 18.65
C ASP A 164 -21.03 16.90 17.50
N LYS A 165 -22.01 17.79 17.65
CA LYS A 165 -22.98 18.12 16.59
C LYS A 165 -22.75 19.52 16.02
N ASP A 166 -22.61 20.51 16.90
CA ASP A 166 -22.54 21.94 16.60
C ASP A 166 -21.41 22.64 17.37
N GLY A 167 -20.39 21.90 17.80
CA GLY A 167 -19.24 22.40 18.54
C GLY A 167 -19.39 22.35 20.07
N GLU A 168 -20.47 21.79 20.60
CA GLU A 168 -20.78 21.77 22.04
C GLU A 168 -19.79 20.95 22.88
N LEU A 169 -19.16 19.93 22.29
CA LEU A 169 -18.14 19.10 22.95
C LEU A 169 -16.73 19.60 22.64
N ILE A 170 -16.53 20.22 21.48
CA ILE A 170 -15.24 20.78 21.06
C ILE A 170 -14.93 22.09 21.81
N MET A 171 -15.92 22.95 22.03
CA MET A 171 -15.76 24.29 22.59
C MET A 171 -15.14 24.33 23.99
N PRO A 172 -15.53 23.49 24.96
CA PRO A 172 -14.86 23.46 26.25
C PRO A 172 -13.37 23.09 26.13
N ILE A 173 -13.01 22.22 25.18
CA ILE A 173 -11.62 21.78 24.96
C ILE A 173 -10.78 22.92 24.40
N VAL A 174 -11.27 23.61 23.38
CA VAL A 174 -10.61 24.78 22.78
C VAL A 174 -10.38 25.85 23.86
N HIS A 175 -11.36 26.05 24.75
CA HIS A 175 -11.29 27.00 25.85
C HIS A 175 -10.48 26.53 27.06
N GLY A 176 -9.88 25.33 27.00
CA GLY A 176 -8.85 24.91 27.95
C GLY A 176 -9.21 23.71 28.84
N ALA A 177 -10.33 23.01 28.62
CA ALA A 177 -10.70 21.83 29.43
C ALA A 177 -9.68 20.66 29.36
N ARG A 178 -8.68 20.74 28.47
CA ARG A 178 -7.62 19.72 28.30
C ARG A 178 -6.20 20.28 28.40
N VAL A 179 -6.01 21.44 29.02
CA VAL A 179 -4.67 22.03 29.25
C VAL A 179 -3.76 21.05 30.01
N GLU A 180 -4.26 20.43 31.08
CA GLU A 180 -3.52 19.42 31.86
C GLU A 180 -3.20 18.14 31.07
N LYS A 181 -3.87 17.92 29.92
CA LYS A 181 -3.63 16.79 29.01
C LYS A 181 -2.79 17.19 27.79
N GLY A 182 -2.20 18.38 27.81
CA GLY A 182 -1.29 18.88 26.76
C GLY A 182 -1.95 19.64 25.60
N MET A 183 -3.27 19.84 25.60
CA MET A 183 -3.92 20.68 24.60
C MET A 183 -3.98 22.14 25.10
N PRO A 184 -3.26 23.09 24.48
CA PRO A 184 -3.28 24.48 24.94
C PRO A 184 -4.66 25.12 24.77
N LYS A 185 -4.98 26.07 25.65
CA LYS A 185 -6.13 26.96 25.44
C LYS A 185 -5.86 27.83 24.21
N ILE A 186 -6.84 27.89 23.32
CA ILE A 186 -6.80 28.74 22.13
C ILE A 186 -7.79 29.89 22.32
N ASP A 187 -7.32 31.12 22.15
CA ASP A 187 -8.15 32.32 22.34
C ASP A 187 -8.91 32.68 21.05
N ILE A 188 -10.04 31.99 20.84
CA ILE A 188 -10.99 32.26 19.75
C ILE A 188 -12.42 32.28 20.30
N ASN A 189 -13.31 33.03 19.65
CA ASN A 189 -14.70 33.11 20.11
C ASN A 189 -15.51 31.87 19.72
N ASP A 190 -16.66 31.69 20.38
CA ASP A 190 -17.53 30.52 20.19
C ASP A 190 -18.02 30.35 18.75
N ALA A 191 -18.27 31.45 18.02
CA ALA A 191 -18.69 31.38 16.62
C ALA A 191 -17.58 30.81 15.72
N GLN A 192 -16.31 31.15 16.01
CA GLN A 192 -15.16 30.58 15.30
C GLN A 192 -15.02 29.08 15.60
N VAL A 193 -15.27 28.65 16.84
CA VAL A 193 -15.27 27.22 17.19
C VAL A 193 -16.36 26.46 16.45
N LYS A 194 -17.57 27.03 16.35
CA LYS A 194 -18.69 26.43 15.60
C LYS A 194 -18.37 26.29 14.12
N ASP A 195 -17.78 27.33 13.50
CA ASP A 195 -17.31 27.27 12.12
C ASP A 195 -16.27 26.14 11.94
N ILE A 196 -15.32 25.98 12.88
CA ILE A 196 -14.32 24.88 12.87
C ILE A 196 -15.01 23.52 13.00
N ALA A 197 -15.95 23.35 13.93
CA ALA A 197 -16.70 22.11 14.12
C ALA A 197 -17.47 21.73 12.85
N ALA A 198 -18.19 22.68 12.25
CA ALA A 198 -18.88 22.49 10.98
C ALA A 198 -17.95 22.06 9.85
N TRP A 199 -16.73 22.61 9.79
CA TRP A 199 -15.72 22.17 8.84
C TRP A 199 -15.22 20.76 9.13
N LEU A 200 -14.88 20.43 10.38
CA LEU A 200 -14.45 19.09 10.79
C LEU A 200 -15.49 18.01 10.44
N HIS A 201 -16.77 18.31 10.65
CA HIS A 201 -17.89 17.42 10.31
C HIS A 201 -18.08 17.23 8.81
N SER A 202 -17.57 18.15 7.99
CA SER A 202 -17.61 18.03 6.52
C SER A 202 -16.49 17.14 5.96
N LEU A 203 -15.47 16.83 6.76
CA LEU A 203 -14.34 16.00 6.35
C LEU A 203 -14.75 14.54 6.34
N LYS A 204 -14.43 13.85 5.24
CA LYS A 204 -14.66 12.41 5.15
C LYS A 204 -13.61 11.71 6.02
N VAL A 205 -14.07 10.89 6.97
CA VAL A 205 -13.19 9.97 7.69
C VAL A 205 -12.78 8.86 6.72
N SER A 206 -11.68 9.06 5.99
CA SER A 206 -11.04 7.96 5.28
C SER A 206 -10.06 7.26 6.21
N SER A 207 -10.09 5.92 6.21
CA SER A 207 -9.13 5.08 6.95
C SER A 207 -7.66 5.35 6.57
N ARG A 208 -7.46 6.01 5.44
CA ARG A 208 -6.20 6.57 4.97
C ARG A 208 -6.28 8.07 5.21
N ALA A 209 -5.34 8.65 5.97
CA ALA A 209 -5.16 10.09 5.97
C ALA A 209 -5.20 10.57 4.51
N VAL A 210 -5.89 11.67 4.23
CA VAL A 210 -5.83 12.29 2.90
C VAL A 210 -4.43 12.86 2.86
N MET A 211 -3.44 12.04 2.48
CA MET A 211 -2.06 12.45 2.31
C MET A 211 -2.09 13.49 1.18
N THR A 212 -2.21 14.76 1.57
CA THR A 212 -2.18 15.90 0.66
C THR A 212 -0.78 16.07 0.08
N GLU A 213 0.22 15.47 0.72
CA GLU A 213 1.57 15.36 0.19
C GLU A 213 1.67 14.12 -0.71
N LYS A 214 1.94 14.35 -1.99
CA LYS A 214 2.32 13.28 -2.92
C LYS A 214 3.70 12.77 -2.51
N ILE A 215 3.74 11.66 -1.76
CA ILE A 215 4.99 10.98 -1.42
C ILE A 215 5.67 10.57 -2.73
N ASN A 216 6.87 11.10 -2.98
CA ASN A 216 7.70 10.64 -4.08
C ASN A 216 8.33 9.30 -3.71
N ILE A 217 7.98 8.24 -4.43
CA ILE A 217 8.52 6.89 -4.19
C ILE A 217 9.81 6.60 -4.98
N VAL A 218 10.21 7.50 -5.88
CA VAL A 218 11.41 7.37 -6.72
C VAL A 218 12.61 7.91 -5.95
N VAL A 219 13.03 7.15 -4.93
CA VAL A 219 14.13 7.51 -4.01
C VAL A 219 15.37 6.62 -4.18
N GLY A 220 15.30 5.60 -5.04
CA GLY A 220 16.39 4.66 -5.28
C GLY A 220 17.45 5.16 -6.27
N ASN A 221 18.54 4.40 -6.37
CA ASN A 221 19.63 4.60 -7.33
C ASN A 221 19.35 3.82 -8.62
N ALA A 222 19.16 4.52 -9.74
CA ALA A 222 18.86 3.90 -11.03
C ALA A 222 19.98 2.98 -11.55
N ASN A 223 21.25 3.25 -11.24
CA ASN A 223 22.36 2.39 -11.68
C ASN A 223 22.37 1.05 -10.92
N GLU A 224 22.13 1.11 -9.60
CA GLU A 224 21.97 -0.09 -8.78
C GLU A 224 20.69 -0.84 -9.14
N GLY A 225 19.63 -0.09 -9.49
CA GLY A 225 18.37 -0.62 -9.99
C GLY A 225 18.52 -1.40 -11.28
N LYS A 226 19.34 -0.93 -12.21
CA LYS A 226 19.68 -1.69 -13.41
C LYS A 226 20.33 -3.03 -13.05
N ALA A 227 21.32 -3.02 -12.16
CA ALA A 227 21.99 -4.25 -11.74
C ALA A 227 21.05 -5.22 -11.01
N ALA A 228 20.14 -4.70 -10.18
CA ALA A 228 19.11 -5.49 -9.50
C ALA A 228 18.08 -6.07 -10.48
N PHE A 229 17.67 -5.29 -11.48
CA PHE A 229 16.81 -5.72 -12.57
C PHE A 229 17.49 -6.83 -13.39
N ASP A 230 18.72 -6.65 -13.83
CA ASP A 230 19.44 -7.64 -14.64
C ASP A 230 19.58 -8.98 -13.89
N ARG A 231 19.84 -8.94 -12.59
CA ARG A 231 19.94 -10.13 -11.71
C ARG A 231 18.60 -10.82 -11.46
N THR A 232 17.53 -10.07 -11.27
CA THR A 232 16.25 -10.59 -10.77
C THR A 232 15.22 -10.83 -11.88
N CYS A 233 15.21 -9.94 -12.86
CA CYS A 233 14.22 -9.86 -13.93
C CYS A 233 14.82 -10.25 -15.28
N GLY A 234 16.11 -10.00 -15.49
CA GLY A 234 16.80 -10.11 -16.78
C GLY A 234 16.83 -11.51 -17.40
N SER A 235 16.59 -12.57 -16.62
CA SER A 235 16.47 -13.94 -17.17
C SER A 235 15.18 -14.16 -17.97
N CYS A 236 14.16 -13.32 -17.73
CA CYS A 236 12.83 -13.46 -18.34
C CYS A 236 12.43 -12.22 -19.14
N HIS A 237 12.85 -11.04 -18.69
CA HIS A 237 12.42 -9.75 -19.22
C HIS A 237 13.58 -8.96 -19.81
N SER A 238 13.30 -8.23 -20.89
CA SER A 238 14.22 -7.26 -21.49
C SER A 238 13.54 -5.92 -21.72
N VAL A 239 14.20 -4.84 -21.29
CA VAL A 239 13.74 -3.45 -21.48
C VAL A 239 13.65 -3.05 -22.97
N SER A 240 14.38 -3.74 -23.85
CA SER A 240 14.31 -3.56 -25.30
C SER A 240 13.39 -4.57 -25.99
N GLY A 241 12.98 -5.63 -25.29
CA GLY A 241 12.14 -6.71 -25.81
C GLY A 241 10.69 -6.56 -25.33
N ASP A 242 10.26 -7.50 -24.50
CA ASP A 242 8.88 -7.59 -24.00
C ASP A 242 8.47 -6.40 -23.11
N LEU A 243 9.43 -5.74 -22.43
CA LEU A 243 9.16 -4.53 -21.63
C LEU A 243 9.34 -3.23 -22.43
N LYS A 244 9.50 -3.29 -23.76
CA LYS A 244 9.65 -2.09 -24.58
C LYS A 244 8.43 -1.17 -24.41
N GLY A 245 8.69 0.07 -23.99
CA GLY A 245 7.66 1.08 -23.74
C GLY A 245 6.83 0.82 -22.47
N PHE A 246 7.23 -0.11 -21.60
CA PHE A 246 6.55 -0.34 -20.31
C PHE A 246 6.52 0.92 -19.45
N ALA A 247 7.66 1.59 -19.26
CA ALA A 247 7.78 2.77 -18.41
C ALA A 247 6.91 3.95 -18.88
N ALA A 248 6.80 4.13 -20.21
CA ALA A 248 6.00 5.19 -20.82
C ALA A 248 4.49 5.05 -20.58
N LYS A 249 4.00 3.85 -20.23
CA LYS A 249 2.57 3.61 -19.93
C LYS A 249 2.14 4.21 -18.59
N TYR A 250 3.08 4.54 -17.71
CA TYR A 250 2.78 4.97 -16.34
C TYR A 250 3.19 6.41 -16.10
N THR A 251 2.22 7.29 -15.85
CA THR A 251 2.47 8.66 -15.39
C THR A 251 2.87 8.69 -13.90
N ASP A 252 2.22 7.87 -13.08
CA ASP A 252 2.51 7.70 -11.65
C ASP A 252 3.52 6.57 -11.41
N PRO A 253 4.72 6.84 -10.86
CA PRO A 253 5.70 5.82 -10.51
C PRO A 253 5.14 4.76 -9.54
N ARG A 254 4.19 5.11 -8.66
CA ARG A 254 3.60 4.15 -7.71
C ARG A 254 2.79 3.08 -8.43
N ALA A 255 2.01 3.47 -9.43
CA ALA A 255 1.29 2.53 -10.28
C ALA A 255 2.26 1.61 -11.03
N MET A 256 3.39 2.16 -11.52
CA MET A 256 4.42 1.37 -12.17
C MET A 256 5.08 0.36 -11.21
N GLN A 257 5.43 0.79 -9.99
CA GLN A 257 6.02 -0.07 -8.98
C GLN A 257 5.11 -1.25 -8.65
N GLN A 258 3.83 -0.97 -8.40
CA GLN A 258 2.84 -2.00 -8.12
C GLN A 258 2.69 -2.98 -9.30
N ALA A 259 2.76 -2.48 -10.53
CA ALA A 259 2.56 -3.25 -11.73
C ALA A 259 3.70 -4.24 -12.01
N TRP A 260 4.97 -3.87 -11.78
CA TRP A 260 6.08 -4.81 -11.99
C TRP A 260 6.26 -5.77 -10.82
N MET A 261 5.94 -5.37 -9.58
CA MET A 261 6.03 -6.27 -8.43
C MET A 261 5.00 -7.40 -8.50
N LEU A 262 3.76 -7.06 -8.87
CA LEU A 262 2.67 -8.03 -8.99
C LEU A 262 1.85 -7.81 -10.27
N PRO A 263 2.36 -8.25 -11.44
CA PRO A 263 1.66 -8.11 -12.70
C PRO A 263 0.33 -8.87 -12.69
N GLY A 264 -0.71 -8.28 -13.26
CA GLY A 264 -2.04 -8.90 -13.32
C GLY A 264 -2.86 -8.85 -12.03
N GLY A 265 -2.37 -8.18 -10.98
CA GLY A 265 -3.09 -8.01 -9.70
C GLY A 265 -4.33 -7.10 -9.74
N ALA A 266 -4.65 -6.53 -10.89
CA ALA A 266 -5.86 -5.76 -11.15
C ALA A 266 -7.09 -6.69 -11.28
N GLY A 267 -7.46 -7.43 -10.23
CA GLY A 267 -8.65 -8.28 -10.29
C GLY A 267 -8.81 -9.38 -9.24
N GLY A 268 -8.06 -9.37 -8.14
CA GLY A 268 -8.32 -10.30 -7.04
C GLY A 268 -9.71 -10.05 -6.41
N ARG A 269 -10.44 -11.13 -6.06
CA ARG A 269 -11.72 -11.12 -5.32
C ARG A 269 -11.62 -10.18 -4.10
N GLY A 270 -12.12 -8.95 -4.22
CA GLY A 270 -12.05 -7.98 -3.12
C GLY A 270 -12.32 -6.50 -3.47
N GLY A 271 -12.82 -6.19 -4.67
CA GLY A 271 -13.18 -4.83 -5.07
C GLY A 271 -12.24 -4.24 -6.12
N PRO A 272 -12.59 -3.09 -6.72
CA PRO A 272 -11.71 -2.41 -7.66
C PRO A 272 -10.37 -2.13 -6.95
N GLY A 273 -9.26 -2.54 -7.58
CA GLY A 273 -7.92 -2.21 -7.11
C GLY A 273 -7.77 -0.71 -6.87
N PRO A 274 -6.73 -0.27 -6.16
CA PRO A 274 -6.53 1.15 -5.84
C PRO A 274 -6.76 2.02 -7.08
N ALA A 275 -7.62 3.03 -6.92
CA ALA A 275 -8.02 3.94 -8.00
C ALA A 275 -6.78 4.53 -8.67
N GLY A 276 -6.48 4.03 -9.86
CA GLY A 276 -5.38 4.42 -10.72
C GLY A 276 -5.68 3.89 -12.13
N PRO A 277 -5.14 4.51 -13.19
CA PRO A 277 -5.31 4.03 -14.55
C PRO A 277 -4.94 2.56 -14.61
N GLN A 278 -5.91 1.69 -14.89
CA GLN A 278 -5.65 0.26 -15.03
C GLN A 278 -4.88 0.09 -16.35
N VAL A 279 -3.56 0.18 -16.30
CA VAL A 279 -2.72 -0.16 -17.44
C VAL A 279 -2.86 -1.66 -17.64
N GLN A 280 -3.55 -2.04 -18.71
CA GLN A 280 -3.70 -3.45 -19.04
C GLN A 280 -2.32 -3.99 -19.48
N LEU A 281 -1.77 -4.87 -18.65
CA LEU A 281 -0.57 -5.62 -18.98
C LEU A 281 -0.96 -6.85 -19.78
N HIS A 282 -0.25 -7.08 -20.89
CA HIS A 282 -0.37 -8.33 -21.63
C HIS A 282 0.47 -9.39 -20.92
N VAL A 283 -0.17 -10.16 -20.05
CA VAL A 283 0.45 -11.29 -19.37
C VAL A 283 0.10 -12.55 -20.17
N PRO A 284 1.09 -13.37 -20.60
CA PRO A 284 0.80 -14.65 -21.23
C PRO A 284 -0.08 -15.52 -20.32
N PRO A 285 -1.04 -16.27 -20.88
CA PRO A 285 -1.93 -17.09 -20.07
C PRO A 285 -1.17 -18.25 -19.40
N VAL A 286 -1.72 -18.78 -18.32
CA VAL A 286 -1.26 -20.05 -17.74
C VAL A 286 -1.56 -21.16 -18.75
N THR A 287 -0.57 -21.99 -19.03
CA THR A 287 -0.71 -23.16 -19.90
C THR A 287 -0.50 -24.44 -19.10
N ALA A 288 -1.01 -25.54 -19.61
CA ALA A 288 -0.80 -26.85 -19.02
C ALA A 288 -0.59 -27.91 -20.10
N THR A 289 0.32 -28.84 -19.82
CA THR A 289 0.51 -30.06 -20.60
C THR A 289 -0.12 -31.21 -19.83
N VAL A 290 -1.20 -31.76 -20.37
CA VAL A 290 -1.92 -32.92 -19.81
C VAL A 290 -1.41 -34.18 -20.50
N THR A 291 -0.87 -35.11 -19.72
CA THR A 291 -0.42 -36.43 -20.19
C THR A 291 -1.43 -37.49 -19.75
N ALA A 292 -2.36 -37.84 -20.64
CA ALA A 292 -3.39 -38.85 -20.40
C ALA A 292 -2.85 -40.29 -20.51
N SER A 293 -1.85 -40.48 -21.37
CA SER A 293 -1.08 -41.72 -21.49
C SER A 293 0.34 -41.37 -22.00
N PRO A 294 1.31 -42.30 -22.01
CA PRO A 294 2.65 -42.01 -22.55
C PRO A 294 2.64 -41.48 -23.98
N THR A 295 1.62 -41.82 -24.77
CA THR A 295 1.45 -41.41 -26.16
C THR A 295 0.48 -40.25 -26.37
N GLN A 296 -0.35 -39.92 -25.36
CA GLN A 296 -1.33 -38.84 -25.45
C GLN A 296 -0.96 -37.68 -24.54
N LYS A 297 -0.38 -36.64 -25.15
CA LYS A 297 -0.08 -35.36 -24.52
C LYS A 297 -0.85 -34.25 -25.23
N VAL A 298 -1.53 -33.42 -24.46
CA VAL A 298 -2.25 -32.25 -24.97
C VAL A 298 -1.78 -31.02 -24.21
N THR A 299 -1.34 -30.00 -24.94
CA THR A 299 -0.88 -28.74 -24.38
C THR A 299 -1.83 -27.64 -24.83
N GLY A 300 -2.25 -26.79 -23.88
CA GLY A 300 -3.11 -25.66 -24.17
C GLY A 300 -3.16 -24.66 -23.02
N ARG A 301 -3.95 -23.60 -23.20
CA ARG A 301 -4.28 -22.67 -22.12
C ARG A 301 -5.08 -23.40 -21.05
N LEU A 302 -4.64 -23.30 -19.80
CA LEU A 302 -5.33 -23.91 -18.68
C LEU A 302 -6.61 -23.12 -18.38
N GLU A 303 -7.76 -23.78 -18.52
CA GLU A 303 -9.07 -23.19 -18.22
C GLU A 303 -9.46 -23.42 -16.75
N ALA A 304 -9.32 -24.67 -16.30
CA ALA A 304 -9.62 -25.06 -14.93
C ALA A 304 -8.88 -26.34 -14.54
N ILE A 305 -8.58 -26.47 -13.26
CA ILE A 305 -8.02 -27.68 -12.64
C ILE A 305 -8.45 -27.75 -11.19
N ASP A 306 -8.93 -28.92 -10.77
CA ASP A 306 -9.20 -29.26 -9.38
C ASP A 306 -8.90 -30.74 -9.12
N ASP A 307 -9.38 -31.28 -8.01
CA ASP A 307 -9.16 -32.67 -7.62
C ASP A 307 -9.89 -33.66 -8.53
N PHE A 308 -10.91 -33.22 -9.27
CA PHE A 308 -11.82 -34.06 -10.06
C PHE A 308 -11.60 -33.95 -11.56
N TYR A 309 -11.12 -32.82 -12.07
CA TYR A 309 -10.86 -32.66 -13.50
C TYR A 309 -9.78 -31.63 -13.82
N VAL A 310 -9.28 -31.71 -15.05
CA VAL A 310 -8.47 -30.68 -15.70
C VAL A 310 -9.08 -30.39 -17.07
N SER A 311 -9.10 -29.12 -17.46
CA SER A 311 -9.55 -28.64 -18.75
C SER A 311 -8.54 -27.67 -19.35
N VAL A 312 -8.18 -27.91 -20.61
CA VAL A 312 -7.31 -27.03 -21.40
C VAL A 312 -7.99 -26.66 -22.71
N VAL A 313 -7.72 -25.46 -23.19
CA VAL A 313 -8.12 -24.98 -24.51
C VAL A 313 -6.88 -24.95 -25.40
N THR A 314 -6.86 -25.74 -26.45
CA THR A 314 -5.77 -25.79 -27.44
C THR A 314 -5.81 -24.56 -28.36
N ASP A 315 -4.75 -24.36 -29.14
CA ASP A 315 -4.59 -23.17 -29.98
C ASP A 315 -5.64 -23.07 -31.11
N ASP A 316 -6.23 -24.20 -31.51
CA ASP A 316 -7.36 -24.29 -32.44
C ASP A 316 -8.72 -23.98 -31.80
N GLY A 317 -8.74 -23.72 -30.48
CA GLY A 317 -9.95 -23.41 -29.71
C GLY A 317 -10.69 -24.65 -29.21
N GLU A 318 -10.20 -25.86 -29.46
CA GLU A 318 -10.81 -27.08 -28.91
C GLU A 318 -10.61 -27.15 -27.39
N THR A 319 -11.68 -27.51 -26.67
CA THR A 319 -11.62 -27.70 -25.22
C THR A 319 -11.52 -29.18 -24.91
N HIS A 320 -10.41 -29.58 -24.30
CA HIS A 320 -10.23 -30.95 -23.82
C HIS A 320 -10.36 -30.99 -22.30
N ARG A 321 -11.15 -31.94 -21.81
CA ARG A 321 -11.39 -32.14 -20.38
C ARG A 321 -11.21 -33.60 -20.00
N TRP A 322 -10.53 -33.84 -18.89
CA TRP A 322 -10.30 -35.18 -18.35
C TRP A 322 -10.68 -35.24 -16.88
N THR A 323 -11.30 -36.34 -16.46
CA THR A 323 -11.48 -36.67 -15.05
C THR A 323 -10.12 -37.01 -14.44
N ARG A 324 -9.86 -36.49 -13.24
CA ARG A 324 -8.67 -36.76 -12.45
C ARG A 324 -8.98 -37.82 -11.41
N ASN A 325 -8.21 -38.90 -11.40
CA ASN A 325 -8.30 -39.97 -10.40
C ASN A 325 -6.88 -40.41 -10.04
N ASN A 326 -6.58 -40.44 -8.73
CA ASN A 326 -5.29 -40.91 -8.21
C ASN A 326 -4.06 -40.26 -8.91
N GLY A 327 -4.13 -38.96 -9.19
CA GLY A 327 -3.03 -38.22 -9.83
C GLY A 327 -2.90 -38.39 -11.35
N MET A 328 -3.81 -39.12 -11.99
CA MET A 328 -3.90 -39.26 -13.45
C MET A 328 -5.10 -38.46 -13.99
N PRO A 329 -5.01 -37.80 -15.17
CA PRO A 329 -3.79 -37.63 -15.98
C PRO A 329 -2.75 -36.75 -15.28
N LYS A 330 -1.46 -36.96 -15.60
CA LYS A 330 -0.39 -36.09 -15.10
C LYS A 330 -0.55 -34.71 -15.75
N VAL A 331 -0.44 -33.64 -14.97
CA VAL A 331 -0.55 -32.26 -15.47
C VAL A 331 0.67 -31.48 -15.08
N ASP A 332 1.40 -30.99 -16.08
CA ASP A 332 2.52 -30.08 -15.92
C ASP A 332 2.01 -28.66 -16.23
N ILE A 333 1.90 -27.80 -15.21
CA ILE A 333 1.39 -26.42 -15.32
C ILE A 333 2.55 -25.45 -15.51
N HIS A 334 2.43 -24.57 -16.50
CA HIS A 334 3.34 -23.47 -16.75
C HIS A 334 2.62 -22.15 -16.44
N ASP A 335 2.92 -21.56 -15.29
CA ASP A 335 2.38 -20.27 -14.85
C ASP A 335 3.46 -19.17 -14.96
N PRO A 336 3.36 -18.27 -15.95
CA PRO A 336 4.32 -17.17 -16.16
C PRO A 336 4.47 -16.23 -14.95
N LEU A 337 3.47 -16.18 -14.05
CA LEU A 337 3.48 -15.32 -12.87
C LEU A 337 3.94 -16.04 -11.59
N ALA A 338 4.25 -17.34 -11.65
CA ALA A 338 4.67 -18.09 -10.47
C ALA A 338 5.90 -17.45 -9.80
N GLU A 339 6.91 -17.07 -10.58
CA GLU A 339 8.13 -16.44 -10.07
C GLU A 339 7.88 -15.04 -9.50
N HIS A 340 7.02 -14.22 -10.11
CA HIS A 340 6.62 -12.93 -9.55
C HIS A 340 6.03 -13.09 -8.14
N ARG A 341 5.15 -14.10 -7.94
CA ARG A 341 4.59 -14.38 -6.61
C ARG A 341 5.64 -14.88 -5.63
N ALA A 342 6.61 -15.68 -6.08
CA ALA A 342 7.71 -16.13 -5.24
C ALA A 342 8.65 -14.98 -4.82
N LEU A 343 8.89 -14.01 -5.72
CA LEU A 343 9.71 -12.83 -5.45
C LEU A 343 9.14 -11.93 -4.36
N MET A 344 7.83 -11.93 -4.12
CA MET A 344 7.21 -11.18 -3.02
C MET A 344 7.78 -11.53 -1.63
N ARG A 345 8.36 -12.73 -1.47
CA ARG A 345 9.04 -13.14 -0.22
C ARG A 345 10.54 -12.82 -0.20
N LYS A 346 11.09 -12.38 -1.33
CA LYS A 346 12.52 -12.15 -1.55
C LYS A 346 12.87 -10.66 -1.68
N TYR A 347 11.92 -9.82 -2.09
CA TYR A 347 12.16 -8.38 -2.20
C TYR A 347 12.55 -7.77 -0.86
N ASN A 348 13.46 -6.81 -0.93
CA ASN A 348 13.75 -5.85 0.13
C ASN A 348 13.42 -4.44 -0.40
N ASP A 349 13.19 -3.51 0.52
CA ASP A 349 12.79 -2.14 0.18
C ASP A 349 13.78 -1.46 -0.77
N LYS A 350 15.08 -1.67 -0.55
CA LYS A 350 16.12 -1.07 -1.38
C LYS A 350 16.00 -1.51 -2.84
N ASP A 351 15.91 -2.81 -3.10
CA ASP A 351 15.77 -3.34 -4.46
C ASP A 351 14.48 -2.85 -5.13
N ILE A 352 13.38 -2.74 -4.37
CA ILE A 352 12.11 -2.19 -4.89
C ILE A 352 12.28 -0.74 -5.34
N HIS A 353 12.90 0.11 -4.52
CA HIS A 353 13.12 1.51 -4.84
C HIS A 353 14.11 1.70 -5.99
N ASP A 354 15.19 0.94 -6.00
CA ASP A 354 16.23 1.03 -7.03
C ASP A 354 15.71 0.55 -8.39
N ILE A 355 15.04 -0.60 -8.45
CA ILE A 355 14.42 -1.11 -9.70
C ILE A 355 13.38 -0.10 -10.19
N THR A 356 12.57 0.48 -9.31
CA THR A 356 11.60 1.51 -9.70
C THR A 356 12.29 2.75 -10.25
N ALA A 357 13.38 3.22 -9.64
CA ALA A 357 14.17 4.35 -10.15
C ALA A 357 14.77 4.06 -11.53
N TYR A 358 15.28 2.84 -11.74
CA TYR A 358 15.76 2.40 -13.05
C TYR A 358 14.63 2.39 -14.09
N LEU A 359 13.48 1.78 -13.80
CA LEU A 359 12.38 1.76 -14.74
C LEU A 359 11.84 3.16 -15.06
N VAL A 360 11.85 4.09 -14.09
CA VAL A 360 11.46 5.50 -14.34
C VAL A 360 12.42 6.18 -15.30
N SER A 361 13.72 5.87 -15.25
CA SER A 361 14.72 6.49 -16.14
C SER A 361 14.64 6.01 -17.59
N LEU A 362 13.86 4.97 -17.87
CA LEU A 362 13.62 4.43 -19.22
C LEU A 362 12.45 5.09 -19.97
N LYS A 363 11.86 6.16 -19.41
CA LYS A 363 10.73 6.88 -20.01
C LYS A 363 11.11 7.67 -21.25
#